data_AF-A0A7J4PQQ8-F1
#
_entry.id   AF-A0A7J4PQQ8-F1
#
_cell.length_a   1.000
_cell.length_b   1.000
_cell.length_c   1.000
_cell.angle_alpha   90.00
_cell.angle_beta   90.00
_cell.angle_gamma   90.00
#
_symmetry.space_group_name_H-M   'P 1'
#
loop_
_entity.id
_entity.type
_entity.pdbx_description
1 polymer ?
#
loop_
_entity_poly.entity_id
_entity_poly.type
_entity_poly.pdbx_seq_one_letter_code
_entity_poly.pdbx_strand_id
1 'polypeptide(L)'
;MLFVLLLSLCMTGFAAEKMDDATNDGCAAPTPDRFDKFLAYMGAGVYVLDDPNFTAPDYMYFQKEIMGRNETGIEADRTAAMQYFLDTFGLDFFEEEVDENATSEEFMGPEGACQMAELCDIKGVATFNGFMLDPRNEYRAYVVSEMAAPSVGWMVRDGGWIVNTVEDATLHGTWGGEAGKAVPTGSILVFGDYNVDTGEEPIIIHYQSESPIIPGAEGIMFLCELTHPEFGKGRAQGISVPQTLEDDRAQTNIRNILTFPAYGHPPVV
;
A
#
# COMPACT_ATOMS: atom_id res chain seq x y z
N MET A 1 58.35 -12.34 8.58
CA MET A 1 57.05 -12.34 7.85
C MET A 1 56.10 -11.49 8.69
N LEU A 2 55.97 -10.17 8.63
CA LEU A 2 56.10 -9.12 7.61
C LEU A 2 55.21 -9.31 6.37
N PHE A 3 53.95 -8.87 6.50
CA PHE A 3 53.14 -8.36 5.40
C PHE A 3 52.46 -7.08 5.91
N VAL A 4 53.03 -5.95 5.54
CA VAL A 4 52.47 -4.60 5.73
C VAL A 4 51.71 -4.29 4.46
N LEU A 5 50.39 -4.12 4.55
CA LEU A 5 49.56 -3.65 3.44
C LEU A 5 49.49 -2.12 3.52
N LEU A 6 50.16 -1.45 2.58
CA LEU A 6 49.99 -0.02 2.31
C LEU A 6 48.58 0.22 1.75
N LEU A 7 47.73 0.94 2.48
CA LEU A 7 46.62 1.66 1.89
C LEU A 7 47.13 3.03 1.42
N SER A 8 47.13 3.23 0.10
CA SER A 8 47.40 4.52 -0.54
C SER A 8 46.18 5.43 -0.37
N LEU A 9 46.31 6.46 0.47
CA LEU A 9 45.38 7.59 0.50
C LEU A 9 45.54 8.40 -0.79
N CYS A 10 44.51 8.41 -1.64
CA CYS A 10 44.33 9.46 -2.63
C CYS A 10 43.64 10.64 -1.94
N MET A 11 44.43 11.56 -1.38
CA MET A 11 43.97 12.89 -0.99
C MET A 11 44.12 13.82 -2.19
N THR A 12 43.05 13.98 -2.98
CA THR A 12 42.91 15.09 -3.91
C THR A 12 42.10 16.19 -3.25
N GLY A 13 42.73 17.35 -3.09
CA GLY A 13 42.17 18.50 -2.40
C GLY A 13 40.98 19.10 -3.16
N PHE A 14 39.94 19.45 -2.41
CA PHE A 14 38.88 20.32 -2.88
C PHE A 14 39.24 21.76 -2.53
N ALA A 15 39.31 22.59 -3.57
CA ALA A 15 39.26 24.04 -3.43
C ALA A 15 37.86 24.43 -2.91
N ALA A 16 37.82 25.34 -1.94
CA ALA A 16 36.58 25.93 -1.44
C ALA A 16 36.02 26.89 -2.50
N GLU A 17 35.25 26.37 -3.45
CA GLU A 17 34.29 27.18 -4.21
C GLU A 17 33.05 27.44 -3.35
N LYS A 18 32.44 28.60 -3.56
CA LYS A 18 31.23 29.05 -2.89
C LYS A 18 30.17 27.95 -2.84
N MET A 19 29.60 27.71 -1.66
CA MET A 19 28.27 27.11 -1.50
C MET A 19 27.24 28.08 -2.08
N ASP A 20 27.17 28.15 -3.40
CA ASP A 20 25.93 28.54 -4.05
C ASP A 20 24.95 27.38 -3.82
N ASP A 21 23.77 27.74 -3.32
CA ASP A 21 22.59 26.92 -3.04
C ASP A 21 22.66 25.51 -3.63
N ALA A 22 22.87 24.49 -2.78
CA ALA A 22 22.88 23.09 -3.20
C ALA A 22 21.46 22.73 -3.65
N THR A 23 21.16 23.02 -4.91
CA THR A 23 19.98 22.51 -5.59
C THR A 23 19.99 21.00 -5.38
N ASN A 24 18.85 20.51 -4.90
CA ASN A 24 18.60 19.15 -4.45
C ASN A 24 18.53 18.21 -5.67
N ASP A 25 19.50 18.30 -6.58
CA ASP A 25 19.58 17.58 -7.84
C ASP A 25 20.08 16.16 -7.56
N GLY A 26 19.25 15.38 -6.86
CA GLY A 26 19.52 13.97 -6.60
C GLY A 26 19.83 13.26 -7.91
N CYS A 27 20.96 12.57 -8.00
CA CYS A 27 21.23 11.76 -9.19
C CYS A 27 20.16 10.68 -9.34
N ALA A 28 19.50 10.64 -10.50
CA ALA A 28 18.54 9.59 -10.82
C ALA A 28 19.21 8.22 -10.70
N ALA A 29 18.60 7.31 -9.94
CA ALA A 29 19.08 5.94 -9.84
C ALA A 29 18.79 5.20 -11.16
N PRO A 30 19.73 4.41 -11.71
CA PRO A 30 19.45 3.62 -12.90
C PRO A 30 18.41 2.55 -12.60
N THR A 31 17.62 2.18 -13.61
CA THR A 31 16.76 0.98 -13.53
C THR A 31 17.65 -0.26 -13.46
N PRO A 32 17.45 -1.17 -12.49
CA PRO A 32 18.21 -2.42 -12.44
C PRO A 32 18.03 -3.24 -13.72
N ASP A 33 19.08 -3.96 -14.13
CA ASP A 33 19.02 -4.84 -15.29
C ASP A 33 17.81 -5.78 -15.20
N ARG A 34 17.18 -6.01 -16.36
CA ARG A 34 15.98 -6.84 -16.56
C ARG A 34 14.68 -6.22 -16.08
N PHE A 35 14.68 -5.02 -15.51
CA PHE A 35 13.45 -4.30 -15.17
C PHE A 35 13.26 -3.09 -16.07
N ASP A 36 11.99 -2.72 -16.29
CA ASP A 36 11.58 -1.51 -16.98
C ASP A 36 11.39 -0.35 -15.99
N LYS A 37 10.93 -0.65 -14.77
CA LYS A 37 10.90 0.29 -13.64
C LYS A 37 11.13 -0.40 -12.29
N PHE A 38 11.72 0.37 -11.39
CA PHE A 38 12.00 -0.02 -10.01
C PHE A 38 11.72 1.15 -9.08
N LEU A 39 10.97 0.90 -8.00
CA LEU A 39 10.71 1.89 -6.97
C LEU A 39 10.99 1.29 -5.58
N ALA A 40 11.51 2.12 -4.68
CA ALA A 40 11.75 1.74 -3.29
C ALA A 40 11.09 2.75 -2.35
N TYR A 41 10.14 2.26 -1.57
CA TYR A 41 9.39 3.04 -0.60
C TYR A 41 9.82 2.69 0.83
N MET A 42 9.80 3.70 1.70
CA MET A 42 10.04 3.52 3.13
C MET A 42 9.04 4.35 3.93
N GLY A 43 8.45 3.73 4.95
CA GLY A 43 7.73 4.42 6.02
C GLY A 43 8.60 4.44 7.26
N ALA A 44 8.82 5.61 7.82
CA ALA A 44 9.73 5.83 8.96
C ALA A 44 9.19 6.84 9.98
N GLY A 45 7.93 7.24 9.86
CA GLY A 45 7.33 8.26 10.69
C GLY A 45 7.23 7.85 12.15
N VAL A 46 7.31 8.85 13.04
CA VAL A 46 7.22 8.66 14.49
C VAL A 46 6.20 9.63 15.06
N TYR A 47 5.15 9.12 15.70
CA TYR A 47 4.03 9.93 16.17
C TYR A 47 3.32 9.31 17.37
N VAL A 48 2.51 10.11 18.06
CA VAL A 48 1.61 9.65 19.13
C VAL A 48 0.32 9.13 18.47
N LEU A 49 -0.02 7.86 18.68
CA LEU A 49 -1.19 7.23 18.05
C LEU A 49 -2.47 8.03 18.32
N ASP A 50 -2.72 8.32 19.60
CA ASP A 50 -3.90 9.03 20.10
C ASP A 50 -3.65 10.53 20.31
N ASP A 51 -2.92 11.19 19.39
CA ASP A 51 -2.70 12.64 19.45
C ASP A 51 -4.04 13.39 19.32
N PRO A 52 -4.53 14.08 20.36
CA PRO A 52 -5.82 14.77 20.30
C PRO A 52 -5.82 15.98 19.36
N ASN A 53 -4.65 16.41 18.88
CA ASN A 53 -4.51 17.54 17.96
C ASN A 53 -4.43 17.12 16.49
N PHE A 54 -4.50 15.81 16.22
CA PHE A 54 -4.42 15.28 14.87
C PHE A 54 -5.61 14.37 14.58
N THR A 55 -6.33 14.70 13.51
CA THR A 55 -7.34 13.81 12.93
C THR A 55 -6.78 13.25 11.64
N ALA A 56 -6.61 11.93 11.58
CA ALA A 56 -6.17 11.27 10.37
C ALA A 56 -7.19 11.49 9.25
N PRO A 57 -6.75 11.81 8.02
CA PRO A 57 -7.64 11.83 6.86
C PRO A 57 -8.22 10.43 6.63
N ASP A 58 -9.48 10.37 6.23
CA ASP A 58 -10.17 9.12 5.93
C ASP A 58 -10.04 8.74 4.45
N TYR A 59 -10.64 7.60 4.09
CA TYR A 59 -10.66 7.15 2.70
C TYR A 59 -11.41 8.11 1.77
N MET A 60 -12.40 8.87 2.26
CA MET A 60 -13.12 9.83 1.43
C MET A 60 -12.22 11.00 1.02
N TYR A 61 -11.35 11.46 1.91
CA TYR A 61 -10.30 12.42 1.56
C TYR A 61 -9.36 11.85 0.49
N PHE A 62 -8.92 10.59 0.63
CA PHE A 62 -8.12 9.93 -0.40
C PHE A 62 -8.84 9.88 -1.76
N GLN A 63 -10.07 9.42 -1.75
CA GLN A 63 -10.83 9.22 -2.98
C GLN A 63 -11.19 10.54 -3.68
N LYS A 64 -11.64 11.55 -2.93
CA LYS A 64 -12.10 12.83 -3.50
C LYS A 64 -10.97 13.83 -3.72
N GLU A 65 -10.15 14.07 -2.71
CA GLU A 65 -9.17 15.16 -2.73
C GLU A 65 -7.83 14.72 -3.34
N ILE A 66 -7.40 13.49 -3.09
CA ILE A 66 -6.12 12.97 -3.60
C ILE A 66 -6.28 12.37 -5.00
N MET A 67 -7.29 11.53 -5.20
CA MET A 67 -7.53 10.83 -6.47
C MET A 67 -8.47 11.59 -7.41
N GLY A 68 -9.14 12.65 -6.94
CA GLY A 68 -10.05 13.46 -7.76
C GLY A 68 -11.31 12.72 -8.22
N ARG A 69 -11.66 11.58 -7.59
CA ARG A 69 -12.84 10.80 -7.96
C ARG A 69 -14.11 11.50 -7.47
N ASN A 70 -15.14 11.51 -8.33
CA ASN A 70 -16.49 11.88 -7.93
C ASN A 70 -17.23 10.65 -7.34
N GLU A 71 -18.42 10.84 -6.78
CA GLU A 71 -19.17 9.74 -6.12
C GLU A 71 -19.38 8.52 -7.03
N THR A 72 -19.68 8.74 -8.30
CA THR A 72 -19.85 7.63 -9.27
C THR A 72 -18.53 6.88 -9.49
N GLY A 73 -17.41 7.59 -9.55
CA GLY A 73 -16.08 6.98 -9.65
C GLY A 73 -15.69 6.22 -8.38
N ILE A 74 -16.07 6.73 -7.21
CA ILE A 74 -15.82 6.06 -5.91
C ILE A 74 -16.61 4.76 -5.82
N GLU A 75 -17.90 4.78 -6.16
CA GLU A 75 -18.72 3.58 -6.14
C GLU A 75 -18.27 2.55 -7.18
N ALA A 76 -17.85 3.00 -8.37
CA ALA A 76 -17.28 2.10 -9.37
C ALA A 76 -15.99 1.42 -8.89
N ASP A 77 -15.10 2.18 -8.24
CA ASP A 77 -13.86 1.67 -7.65
C ASP A 77 -14.12 0.68 -6.50
N ARG A 78 -15.10 1.00 -5.64
CA ARG A 78 -15.57 0.11 -4.57
C ARG A 78 -16.16 -1.19 -5.10
N THR A 79 -17.05 -1.10 -6.08
CA THR A 79 -17.66 -2.26 -6.75
C THR A 79 -16.57 -3.14 -7.39
N ALA A 80 -15.56 -2.53 -8.01
CA ALA A 80 -14.43 -3.28 -8.56
C ALA A 80 -13.63 -4.01 -7.48
N ALA A 81 -13.41 -3.40 -6.31
CA ALA A 81 -12.75 -4.04 -5.18
C ALA A 81 -13.57 -5.23 -4.63
N MET A 82 -14.88 -5.06 -4.46
CA MET A 82 -15.77 -6.14 -4.01
C MET A 82 -15.78 -7.31 -4.99
N GLN A 83 -15.90 -7.02 -6.29
CA GLN A 83 -15.84 -8.04 -7.33
C GLN A 83 -14.48 -8.77 -7.32
N TYR A 84 -13.39 -8.02 -7.15
CA TYR A 84 -12.06 -8.59 -7.05
C TYR A 84 -11.93 -9.54 -5.85
N PHE A 85 -12.44 -9.16 -4.68
CA PHE A 85 -12.40 -10.01 -3.48
C PHE A 85 -13.29 -11.25 -3.62
N LEU A 86 -14.43 -11.13 -4.30
CA LEU A 86 -15.28 -12.27 -4.66
C LEU A 86 -14.57 -13.24 -5.60
N ASP A 87 -14.04 -12.74 -6.72
CA ASP A 87 -13.40 -13.57 -7.74
C ASP A 87 -12.11 -14.23 -7.22
N THR A 88 -11.33 -13.48 -6.45
CA THR A 88 -9.98 -13.90 -6.03
C THR A 88 -10.03 -14.73 -4.76
N PHE A 89 -10.84 -14.34 -3.79
CA PHE A 89 -10.86 -14.93 -2.44
C PHE A 89 -12.20 -15.54 -2.06
N GLY A 90 -13.22 -15.47 -2.92
CA GLY A 90 -14.55 -16.01 -2.63
C GLY A 90 -15.30 -15.25 -1.56
N LEU A 91 -14.98 -13.97 -1.35
CA LEU A 91 -15.64 -13.11 -0.35
C LEU A 91 -16.70 -12.25 -1.04
N ASP A 92 -17.98 -12.55 -0.78
CA ASP A 92 -19.10 -11.82 -1.36
C ASP A 92 -19.60 -10.74 -0.41
N PHE A 93 -19.38 -9.47 -0.78
CA PHE A 93 -19.88 -8.32 -0.03
C PHE A 93 -21.10 -7.65 -0.71
N PHE A 94 -21.61 -8.20 -1.82
CA PHE A 94 -22.73 -7.62 -2.55
C PHE A 94 -24.09 -7.94 -1.93
N GLU A 95 -24.19 -9.08 -1.24
CA GLU A 95 -25.42 -9.52 -0.60
C GLU A 95 -25.56 -8.86 0.78
N GLU A 96 -26.61 -8.06 0.98
CA GLU A 96 -27.17 -7.88 2.32
C GLU A 96 -27.81 -9.20 2.71
N GLU A 97 -27.23 -9.90 3.67
CA GLU A 97 -27.97 -10.97 4.29
C GLU A 97 -29.11 -10.39 5.12
N VAL A 98 -30.32 -10.54 4.58
CA VAL A 98 -31.56 -10.25 5.28
C VAL A 98 -31.65 -11.16 6.51
N ASP A 99 -31.53 -10.59 7.70
CA ASP A 99 -31.94 -11.30 8.92
C ASP A 99 -33.45 -11.54 8.84
N GLU A 100 -33.85 -12.78 8.53
CA GLU A 100 -35.25 -13.19 8.44
C GLU A 100 -36.03 -12.96 9.75
N ASN A 101 -35.36 -12.69 10.87
CA ASN A 101 -35.96 -12.36 12.16
C ASN A 101 -35.95 -10.87 12.51
N ALA A 102 -35.35 -10.00 11.68
CA ALA A 102 -35.42 -8.55 11.88
C ALA A 102 -36.85 -8.08 11.61
N THR A 103 -37.58 -7.73 12.67
CA THR A 103 -38.98 -7.29 12.58
C THR A 103 -39.07 -6.03 11.71
N SER A 104 -39.92 -6.11 10.70
CA SER A 104 -40.05 -5.23 9.53
C SER A 104 -40.48 -3.78 9.76
N GLU A 105 -40.16 -3.14 10.89
CA GLU A 105 -40.57 -1.75 11.15
C GLU A 105 -39.51 -0.69 10.85
N GLU A 106 -38.25 -1.07 10.56
CA GLU A 106 -37.17 -0.10 10.32
C GLU A 106 -36.69 0.02 8.86
N PHE A 107 -37.19 -0.81 7.94
CA PHE A 107 -36.64 -0.88 6.58
C PHE A 107 -37.62 -0.37 5.52
N MET A 108 -37.67 0.96 5.35
CA MET A 108 -38.21 1.57 4.12
C MET A 108 -37.27 2.66 3.58
N GLY A 109 -36.18 2.23 2.95
CA GLY A 109 -35.42 2.99 1.97
C GLY A 109 -35.27 2.15 0.69
N PRO A 110 -35.26 2.75 -0.52
CA PRO A 110 -35.26 1.99 -1.76
C PRO A 110 -33.85 1.45 -2.09
N GLU A 111 -33.79 0.13 -2.23
CA GLU A 111 -32.97 -0.66 -3.17
C GLU A 111 -31.43 -0.56 -3.08
N GLY A 112 -30.84 -1.48 -2.30
CA GLY A 112 -30.00 -2.54 -2.89
C GLY A 112 -28.54 -2.20 -3.21
N ALA A 113 -27.75 -1.91 -2.18
CA ALA A 113 -26.30 -2.13 -2.09
C ALA A 113 -25.87 -1.62 -0.71
N CYS A 114 -24.95 -2.31 -0.04
CA CYS A 114 -24.23 -1.77 1.12
C CYS A 114 -23.95 -0.27 0.92
N GLN A 115 -24.59 0.60 1.70
CA GLN A 115 -24.48 2.04 1.48
C GLN A 115 -23.04 2.52 1.74
N MET A 116 -22.65 3.57 1.01
CA MET A 116 -21.29 4.10 0.89
C MET A 116 -20.52 4.41 2.19
N ALA A 117 -21.15 4.32 3.37
CA ALA A 117 -20.57 4.68 4.65
C ALA A 117 -20.64 3.56 5.72
N GLU A 118 -21.22 2.39 5.40
CA GLU A 118 -21.41 1.31 6.37
C GLU A 118 -20.51 0.09 6.08
N LEU A 119 -20.00 -0.49 7.17
CA LEU A 119 -19.27 -1.77 7.19
C LEU A 119 -20.11 -2.85 6.49
N CYS A 120 -19.61 -3.40 5.38
CA CYS A 120 -20.16 -4.68 4.88
C CYS A 120 -19.51 -5.81 5.68
N ASP A 121 -20.34 -6.64 6.30
CA ASP A 121 -19.90 -7.81 7.05
C ASP A 121 -20.45 -9.08 6.41
N ILE A 122 -19.58 -10.04 6.12
CA ILE A 122 -19.97 -11.39 5.73
C ILE A 122 -20.13 -12.19 7.03
N LYS A 123 -21.34 -12.25 7.62
CA LYS A 123 -21.65 -13.01 8.86
C LYS A 123 -20.57 -12.99 9.95
N GLY A 124 -19.91 -11.87 10.21
CA GLY A 124 -18.86 -11.79 11.23
C GLY A 124 -17.62 -12.61 10.89
N VAL A 125 -17.38 -12.92 9.61
CA VAL A 125 -16.17 -13.59 9.08
C VAL A 125 -15.14 -12.56 8.63
N ALA A 126 -15.59 -11.51 7.93
CA ALA A 126 -14.74 -10.47 7.40
C ALA A 126 -15.47 -9.15 7.23
N THR A 127 -14.76 -8.05 7.47
CA THR A 127 -15.25 -6.69 7.29
C THR A 127 -14.62 -6.05 6.06
N PHE A 128 -15.40 -5.32 5.27
CA PHE A 128 -14.91 -4.53 4.12
C PHE A 128 -15.09 -3.04 4.39
N ASN A 129 -13.99 -2.27 4.25
CA ASN A 129 -13.93 -0.85 4.57
C ASN A 129 -13.09 -0.07 3.56
N GLY A 130 -13.35 1.23 3.44
CA GLY A 130 -12.39 2.15 2.85
C GLY A 130 -11.26 2.46 3.84
N PHE A 131 -10.05 2.71 3.33
CA PHE A 131 -8.94 3.19 4.16
C PHE A 131 -8.08 4.24 3.45
N MET A 132 -7.35 5.00 4.27
CA MET A 132 -6.20 5.81 3.87
C MET A 132 -5.10 5.59 4.90
N LEU A 133 -3.87 5.43 4.43
CA LEU A 133 -2.71 5.33 5.29
C LEU A 133 -2.44 6.69 5.96
N ASP A 134 -2.26 6.68 7.28
CA ASP A 134 -1.99 7.90 8.06
C ASP A 134 -0.74 8.62 7.51
N PRO A 135 -0.83 9.90 7.11
CA PRO A 135 0.30 10.63 6.54
C PRO A 135 1.47 10.78 7.52
N ARG A 136 1.24 10.65 8.83
CA ARG A 136 2.29 10.63 9.86
C ARG A 136 3.18 9.39 9.76
N ASN A 137 2.82 8.38 8.98
CA ASN A 137 3.67 7.24 8.64
C ASN A 137 4.92 7.63 7.85
N GLU A 138 4.93 8.83 7.26
CA GLU A 138 5.99 9.33 6.39
C GLU A 138 6.37 8.31 5.31
N TYR A 139 5.35 7.70 4.71
CA TYR A 139 5.54 6.71 3.67
C TYR A 139 5.98 7.41 2.38
N ARG A 140 7.21 7.16 1.96
CA ARG A 140 7.88 7.97 0.93
C ARG A 140 8.61 7.11 -0.09
N ALA A 141 8.58 7.55 -1.34
CA ALA A 141 9.38 7.02 -2.42
C ALA A 141 10.75 7.72 -2.43
N TYR A 142 11.80 6.96 -2.13
CA TYR A 142 13.18 7.45 -2.12
C TYR A 142 13.92 7.10 -3.40
N VAL A 143 13.50 6.02 -4.07
CA VAL A 143 14.02 5.64 -5.37
C VAL A 143 12.83 5.45 -6.31
N VAL A 144 12.88 6.13 -7.44
CA VAL A 144 12.07 5.87 -8.62
C VAL A 144 13.04 5.87 -9.79
N SER A 145 13.25 4.72 -10.41
CA SER A 145 14.35 4.58 -11.37
C SER A 145 14.20 5.54 -12.55
N GLU A 146 15.34 6.13 -12.94
CA GLU A 146 15.49 7.19 -13.95
C GLU A 146 14.84 8.52 -13.59
N MET A 147 14.41 8.70 -12.33
CA MET A 147 13.91 9.96 -11.83
C MET A 147 14.74 10.44 -10.62
N ALA A 148 14.95 11.76 -10.56
CA ALA A 148 15.68 12.43 -9.50
C ALA A 148 14.76 12.72 -8.30
N ALA A 149 14.44 11.70 -7.52
CA ALA A 149 13.70 11.92 -6.27
C ALA A 149 14.53 12.79 -5.31
N PRO A 150 13.94 13.79 -4.63
CA PRO A 150 14.67 14.61 -3.67
C PRO A 150 15.09 13.75 -2.48
N SER A 151 16.10 14.19 -1.73
CA SER A 151 16.59 13.49 -0.54
C SER A 151 15.52 13.25 0.53
N VAL A 152 14.50 14.12 0.59
CA VAL A 152 13.35 13.99 1.49
C VAL A 152 12.31 12.96 1.00
N GLY A 153 12.50 12.40 -0.20
CA GLY A 153 11.55 11.50 -0.87
C GLY A 153 10.25 12.16 -1.28
N TRP A 154 9.55 11.53 -2.21
CA TRP A 154 8.17 11.90 -2.58
C TRP A 154 7.17 11.24 -1.66
N MET A 155 6.11 11.95 -1.27
CA MET A 155 5.08 11.39 -0.40
C MET A 155 4.29 10.32 -1.17
N VAL A 156 4.16 9.13 -0.59
CA VAL A 156 3.28 8.07 -1.11
C VAL A 156 1.99 8.11 -0.32
N ARG A 157 0.94 8.59 -0.98
CA ARG A 157 -0.43 8.57 -0.46
C ARG A 157 -1.03 7.23 -0.84
N ASP A 158 -1.28 6.40 0.17
CA ASP A 158 -1.74 5.03 0.01
C ASP A 158 -3.17 4.91 0.55
N GLY A 159 -4.10 4.42 -0.26
CA GLY A 159 -5.49 4.28 0.13
C GLY A 159 -6.29 3.45 -0.87
N GLY A 160 -7.50 3.07 -0.44
CA GLY A 160 -8.37 2.19 -1.20
C GLY A 160 -9.34 1.45 -0.30
N TRP A 161 -9.45 0.15 -0.51
CA TRP A 161 -10.37 -0.75 0.18
C TRP A 161 -9.60 -1.88 0.86
N ILE A 162 -10.00 -2.18 2.08
CA ILE A 162 -9.38 -3.17 2.95
C ILE A 162 -10.43 -4.16 3.42
N VAL A 163 -10.06 -5.44 3.42
CA VAL A 163 -10.79 -6.50 4.09
C VAL A 163 -9.99 -6.96 5.29
N ASN A 164 -10.64 -7.06 6.45
CA ASN A 164 -10.06 -7.68 7.64
C ASN A 164 -10.90 -8.89 8.04
N THR A 165 -10.28 -10.06 8.11
CA THR A 165 -10.91 -11.25 8.71
C THR A 165 -11.05 -11.03 10.22
N VAL A 166 -12.24 -11.26 10.75
CA VAL A 166 -12.57 -11.05 12.17
C VAL A 166 -12.66 -12.37 12.95
N GLU A 167 -12.63 -13.50 12.24
CA GLU A 167 -12.40 -14.85 12.77
C GLU A 167 -11.53 -15.67 11.78
N ASP A 168 -11.15 -16.88 12.17
CA ASP A 168 -10.46 -17.81 11.28
C ASP A 168 -11.38 -18.17 10.11
N ALA A 169 -10.90 -17.94 8.89
CA ALA A 169 -11.72 -18.06 7.70
C ALA A 169 -11.14 -19.08 6.71
N THR A 170 -11.99 -19.62 5.83
CA THR A 170 -11.54 -20.34 4.64
C THR A 170 -11.84 -19.49 3.42
N LEU A 171 -10.79 -19.03 2.73
CA LEU A 171 -10.94 -18.24 1.52
C LEU A 171 -10.95 -19.15 0.30
N HIS A 172 -11.81 -18.84 -0.65
CA HIS A 172 -12.02 -19.57 -1.90
C HIS A 172 -11.53 -18.72 -3.08
N GLY A 173 -12.31 -18.67 -4.17
CA GLY A 173 -11.97 -17.94 -5.40
C GLY A 173 -10.79 -18.56 -6.15
N THR A 174 -10.17 -17.78 -7.04
CA THR A 174 -9.00 -18.23 -7.80
C THR A 174 -7.78 -18.50 -6.92
N TRP A 175 -7.65 -17.82 -5.78
CA TRP A 175 -6.54 -18.02 -4.84
C TRP A 175 -6.69 -19.30 -4.01
N GLY A 176 -7.87 -19.52 -3.42
CA GLY A 176 -8.18 -20.66 -2.57
C GLY A 176 -8.54 -21.93 -3.34
N GLY A 177 -9.10 -21.77 -4.54
CA GLY A 177 -9.69 -22.85 -5.34
C GLY A 177 -10.97 -23.42 -4.72
N GLU A 178 -11.48 -24.49 -5.32
CA GLU A 178 -12.71 -25.17 -4.85
C GLU A 178 -12.57 -25.68 -3.40
N ALA A 179 -11.40 -26.21 -3.04
CA ALA A 179 -11.14 -26.71 -1.69
C ALA A 179 -11.05 -25.60 -0.62
N GLY A 180 -10.79 -24.36 -1.04
CA GLY A 180 -10.47 -23.26 -0.16
C GLY A 180 -9.13 -23.40 0.55
N LYS A 181 -8.69 -22.31 1.19
CA LYS A 181 -7.47 -22.24 2.00
C LYS A 181 -7.76 -21.48 3.28
N ALA A 182 -7.35 -22.07 4.41
CA ALA A 182 -7.52 -21.44 5.71
C ALA A 182 -6.61 -20.22 5.86
N VAL A 183 -7.13 -19.18 6.51
CA VAL A 183 -6.41 -18.00 6.95
C VAL A 183 -6.80 -17.70 8.40
N PRO A 184 -5.86 -17.24 9.25
CA PRO A 184 -6.19 -16.90 10.62
C PRO A 184 -6.96 -15.59 10.70
N THR A 185 -7.66 -15.40 11.82
CA THR A 185 -8.23 -14.12 12.25
C THR A 185 -7.19 -12.99 12.13
N GLY A 186 -7.64 -11.81 11.70
CA GLY A 186 -6.77 -10.63 11.54
C GLY A 186 -5.95 -10.63 10.25
N SER A 187 -6.14 -11.62 9.36
CA SER A 187 -5.63 -11.56 7.99
C SER A 187 -6.27 -10.40 7.23
N ILE A 188 -5.45 -9.75 6.39
CA ILE A 188 -5.79 -8.52 5.68
C ILE A 188 -5.73 -8.76 4.16
N LEU A 189 -6.66 -8.17 3.42
CA LEU A 189 -6.61 -8.03 1.96
C LEU A 189 -6.79 -6.56 1.60
N VAL A 190 -6.10 -6.10 0.57
CA VAL A 190 -6.13 -4.73 0.09
C VAL A 190 -6.32 -4.65 -1.43
N PHE A 191 -7.03 -3.62 -1.85
CA PHE A 191 -7.23 -3.20 -3.23
C PHE A 191 -7.23 -1.67 -3.25
N GLY A 192 -6.37 -1.02 -4.02
CA GLY A 192 -6.24 0.43 -3.94
C GLY A 192 -5.20 1.00 -4.89
N ASP A 193 -4.75 2.22 -4.59
CA ASP A 193 -3.78 2.94 -5.41
C ASP A 193 -2.70 3.55 -4.54
N TYR A 194 -1.46 3.50 -5.05
CA TYR A 194 -0.42 4.42 -4.61
C TYR A 194 -0.50 5.69 -5.46
N ASN A 195 -0.66 6.83 -4.80
CA ASN A 195 -0.51 8.15 -5.41
C ASN A 195 0.80 8.77 -4.90
N VAL A 196 1.84 8.72 -5.74
CA VAL A 196 3.16 9.27 -5.42
C VAL A 196 3.20 10.74 -5.83
N ASP A 197 3.27 11.61 -4.83
CA ASP A 197 3.31 13.07 -5.01
C ASP A 197 4.71 13.54 -5.42
N THR A 198 4.90 13.74 -6.71
CA THR A 198 6.16 14.19 -7.31
C THR A 198 6.36 15.71 -7.19
N GLY A 199 5.33 16.47 -6.78
CA GLY A 199 5.25 17.92 -6.91
C GLY A 199 4.77 18.42 -8.29
N GLU A 200 4.64 17.52 -9.26
CA GLU A 200 4.07 17.76 -10.59
C GLU A 200 2.86 16.83 -10.79
N GLU A 201 2.82 16.09 -11.89
CA GLU A 201 1.84 15.03 -12.12
C GLU A 201 2.17 13.83 -11.20
N PRO A 202 1.22 13.35 -10.38
CA PRO A 202 1.47 12.23 -9.49
C PRO A 202 1.61 10.92 -10.28
N ILE A 203 2.48 10.02 -9.80
CA ILE A 203 2.55 8.66 -10.34
C ILE A 203 1.47 7.83 -9.64
N ILE A 204 0.51 7.31 -10.41
CA ILE A 204 -0.62 6.53 -9.90
C ILE A 204 -0.44 5.05 -10.23
N ILE A 205 -0.18 4.21 -9.23
CA ILE A 205 0.01 2.77 -9.38
C ILE A 205 -1.11 2.03 -8.67
N HIS A 206 -1.93 1.32 -9.45
CA HIS A 206 -2.96 0.45 -8.89
C HIS A 206 -2.32 -0.80 -8.27
N TYR A 207 -2.81 -1.23 -7.11
CA TYR A 207 -2.41 -2.47 -6.46
C TYR A 207 -3.60 -3.30 -5.98
N GLN A 208 -3.39 -4.62 -5.95
CA GLN A 208 -4.35 -5.57 -5.40
C GLN A 208 -3.60 -6.76 -4.77
N SER A 209 -4.12 -7.33 -3.70
CA SER A 209 -3.43 -8.37 -2.92
C SER A 209 -3.22 -9.67 -3.69
N GLU A 210 -1.98 -10.09 -3.92
CA GLU A 210 -1.71 -11.39 -4.55
C GLU A 210 -2.08 -12.56 -3.61
N SER A 211 -1.99 -12.31 -2.30
CA SER A 211 -2.34 -13.26 -1.25
C SER A 211 -2.75 -12.52 0.03
N PRO A 212 -3.46 -13.20 0.97
CA PRO A 212 -3.74 -12.64 2.29
C PRO A 212 -2.45 -12.20 3.01
N ILE A 213 -2.49 -11.00 3.56
CA ILE A 213 -1.46 -10.46 4.44
C ILE A 213 -1.74 -11.04 5.83
N ILE A 214 -0.87 -11.93 6.29
CA ILE A 214 -1.02 -12.62 7.57
C ILE A 214 -0.10 -11.96 8.60
N PRO A 215 -0.62 -11.39 9.69
CA PRO A 215 0.21 -10.84 10.75
C PRO A 215 1.09 -11.92 11.40
N GLY A 216 2.39 -11.64 11.49
CA GLY A 216 3.38 -12.47 12.18
C GLY A 216 3.97 -11.77 13.41
N ALA A 217 4.68 -12.54 14.23
CA ALA A 217 5.35 -12.01 15.43
C ALA A 217 6.43 -10.96 15.11
N GLU A 218 6.99 -11.00 13.91
CA GLU A 218 8.05 -10.09 13.44
C GLU A 218 7.51 -8.97 12.53
N GLY A 219 6.20 -8.80 12.44
CA GLY A 219 5.53 -7.85 11.57
C GLY A 219 4.67 -8.50 10.49
N ILE A 220 4.24 -7.70 9.52
CA ILE A 220 3.42 -8.15 8.40
C ILE A 220 4.23 -8.11 7.10
N MET A 221 4.13 -9.17 6.30
CA MET A 221 4.64 -9.19 4.93
C MET A 221 3.47 -9.09 3.97
N PHE A 222 3.63 -8.27 2.93
CA PHE A 222 2.59 -8.07 1.94
C PHE A 222 3.14 -8.21 0.52
N LEU A 223 2.30 -8.79 -0.33
CA LEU A 223 2.57 -9.07 -1.74
C LEU A 223 1.36 -8.60 -2.53
N CYS A 224 1.58 -7.64 -3.43
CA CYS A 224 0.53 -7.11 -4.28
C CYS A 224 0.92 -7.20 -5.75
N GLU A 225 -0.05 -7.55 -6.59
CA GLU A 225 0.04 -7.31 -8.02
C GLU A 225 -0.12 -5.82 -8.29
N LEU A 226 0.67 -5.29 -9.23
CA LEU A 226 0.62 -3.87 -9.61
C LEU A 226 0.22 -3.71 -11.06
N THR A 227 -0.48 -2.61 -11.35
CA THR A 227 -0.75 -2.17 -12.73
C THR A 227 -0.47 -0.67 -12.85
N HIS A 228 0.30 -0.30 -13.86
CA HIS A 228 0.55 1.09 -14.26
C HIS A 228 0.36 1.22 -15.79
N PRO A 229 -0.27 2.29 -16.30
CA PRO A 229 -0.49 2.47 -17.74
C PRO A 229 0.80 2.41 -18.57
N GLU A 230 1.89 2.97 -18.04
CA GLU A 230 3.18 3.05 -18.75
C GLU A 230 4.17 1.96 -18.32
N PHE A 231 4.15 1.56 -17.04
CA PHE A 231 5.14 0.59 -16.53
C PHE A 231 4.65 -0.85 -16.71
N GLY A 232 3.38 -1.03 -17.07
CA GLY A 232 2.74 -2.33 -17.26
C GLY A 232 2.41 -3.02 -15.94
N LYS A 233 2.46 -4.36 -15.95
CA LYS A 233 2.18 -5.18 -14.77
C LYS A 233 3.43 -5.36 -13.92
N GLY A 234 3.29 -5.18 -12.61
CA GLY A 234 4.39 -5.25 -11.66
C GLY A 234 4.04 -6.03 -10.40
N ARG A 235 4.92 -5.93 -9.41
CA ARG A 235 4.71 -6.53 -8.08
C ARG A 235 5.26 -5.61 -7.00
N ALA A 236 4.50 -5.42 -5.93
CA ALA A 236 4.98 -4.86 -4.67
C ALA A 236 5.30 -6.00 -3.71
N GLN A 237 6.45 -5.91 -3.06
CA GLN A 237 6.86 -6.83 -2.00
C GLN A 237 7.39 -6.00 -0.84
N GLY A 238 6.74 -6.11 0.31
CA GLY A 238 7.11 -5.31 1.45
C GLY A 238 6.90 -5.98 2.79
N ILE A 239 7.47 -5.33 3.79
CA ILE A 239 7.37 -5.68 5.20
C ILE A 239 7.04 -4.43 6.00
N SER A 240 6.15 -4.56 6.99
CA SER A 240 5.86 -3.52 7.98
C SER A 240 6.06 -4.09 9.38
N VAL A 241 6.92 -3.45 10.16
CA VAL A 241 7.27 -3.86 11.53
C VAL A 241 7.06 -2.68 12.47
N PRO A 242 5.81 -2.24 12.72
CA PRO A 242 5.56 -1.11 13.60
C PRO A 242 6.15 -1.37 14.99
N GLN A 243 6.71 -0.33 15.61
CA GLN A 243 7.36 -0.42 16.91
C GLN A 243 6.76 0.61 17.87
N THR A 244 6.56 0.24 19.12
CA THR A 244 6.35 1.20 20.20
C THR A 244 7.71 1.60 20.76
N LEU A 245 7.99 2.90 20.80
CA LEU A 245 9.22 3.46 21.34
C LEU A 245 9.14 3.60 22.87
N GLU A 246 10.28 3.88 23.52
CA GLU A 246 10.36 4.03 24.99
C GLU A 246 9.50 5.17 25.54
N ASP A 247 9.12 6.15 24.70
CA ASP A 247 8.30 7.30 25.04
C ASP A 247 6.84 7.16 24.58
N ASP A 248 6.36 5.92 24.42
CA ASP A 248 5.00 5.55 23.99
C ASP A 248 4.60 6.03 22.59
N ARG A 249 5.52 6.63 21.82
CA ARG A 249 5.28 6.92 20.41
C ARG A 249 5.31 5.65 19.58
N ALA A 250 4.49 5.61 18.54
CA ALA A 250 4.58 4.61 17.51
C ALA A 250 5.60 5.06 16.46
N GLN A 251 6.45 4.13 16.03
CA GLN A 251 7.28 4.24 14.86
C GLN A 251 6.71 3.32 13.77
N THR A 252 6.43 3.91 12.63
CA THR A 252 6.17 3.16 11.40
C THR A 252 7.50 2.69 10.84
N ASN A 253 7.55 1.43 10.41
CA ASN A 253 8.75 0.84 9.83
C ASN A 253 8.38 -0.05 8.64
N ILE A 254 8.12 0.60 7.51
CA ILE A 254 7.72 -0.05 6.26
C ILE A 254 8.91 -0.06 5.31
N ARG A 255 9.16 -1.19 4.65
CA ARG A 255 10.03 -1.28 3.47
C ARG A 255 9.24 -1.96 2.36
N ASN A 256 9.12 -1.31 1.21
CA ASN A 256 8.38 -1.85 0.08
C ASN A 256 9.17 -1.63 -1.21
N ILE A 257 9.29 -2.68 -2.00
CA ILE A 257 9.96 -2.66 -3.29
C ILE A 257 8.93 -2.97 -4.36
N LEU A 258 8.86 -2.10 -5.37
CA LEU A 258 7.99 -2.25 -6.52
C LEU A 258 8.83 -2.50 -7.76
N THR A 259 8.50 -3.55 -8.50
CA THR A 259 9.20 -3.92 -9.73
C THR A 259 8.24 -4.05 -10.90
N PHE A 260 8.69 -3.58 -12.07
CA PHE A 260 8.01 -3.71 -13.35
C PHE A 260 9.01 -4.20 -14.41
N PRO A 261 8.78 -5.35 -15.08
CA PRO A 261 7.75 -6.33 -14.76
C PRO A 261 8.01 -7.01 -13.41
N ALA A 262 7.01 -7.70 -12.86
CA ALA A 262 7.05 -8.32 -11.53
C ALA A 262 8.34 -9.12 -11.23
N TYR A 263 8.83 -9.91 -12.19
CA TYR A 263 9.94 -10.86 -12.02
C TYR A 263 11.18 -10.53 -12.89
N GLY A 264 11.16 -9.37 -13.55
CA GLY A 264 12.14 -9.00 -14.57
C GLY A 264 12.01 -9.81 -15.86
N HIS A 265 12.49 -9.25 -16.96
CA HIS A 265 12.63 -9.94 -18.25
C HIS A 265 13.53 -11.15 -18.11
N PRO A 266 13.37 -12.22 -18.92
CA PRO A 266 14.34 -13.30 -18.97
C PRO A 266 15.77 -12.78 -19.19
N PRO A 267 16.81 -13.42 -18.65
CA PRO A 267 18.18 -13.02 -18.95
C PRO A 267 18.39 -13.09 -20.47
N VAL A 268 19.02 -12.06 -21.04
CA VAL A 268 19.48 -12.08 -22.42
C VAL A 268 20.69 -13.01 -22.46
N VAL A 269 20.52 -14.18 -23.08
CA VAL A 269 21.57 -15.20 -23.24
C VAL A 269 22.44 -14.90 -24.45
#